data_AF-A6VQE1-F1
#
_entry.id   AF-A6VQE1-F1
#
_cell.length_a   1.000
_cell.length_b   1.000
_cell.length_c   1.000
_cell.angle_alpha   90.00
_cell.angle_beta   90.00
_cell.angle_gamma   90.00
#
_symmetry.space_group_name_H-M   'P 1'
#
loop_
_entity.id
_entity.type
_entity.pdbx_description
1 polymer ?
#
loop_
_entity_poly.entity_id
_entity_poly.type
_entity_poly.pdbx_seq_one_letter_code
_entity_poly.pdbx_strand_id
1 'polypeptide(L)'
;MLFFLRPLIHLLCLSPALWLSFVLYRDDASLGADPIKEIQHFLGFTAISILLAVFLLRSLIILWQQPSLAILHRPLGSWAIFYALLHLLSYLLLELGGDLPLFFHEISRRTYLILGLLSLLILCIVPISLIPFIHRILGKNWLTMHKLVYFSLIFAVIHYFLATKSIELMPVVYSILTAVLLITILYQKFRR
;
A
#
# COMPACT_ATOMS: atom_id res chain seq x y z
N MET A 1 5.55 10.41 25.45
CA MET A 1 5.49 10.99 24.08
C MET A 1 4.99 10.00 23.03
N LEU A 2 5.55 8.79 22.92
CA LEU A 2 5.15 7.79 21.89
C LEU A 2 3.70 7.27 21.99
N PHE A 3 3.07 7.37 23.17
CA PHE A 3 1.68 6.97 23.39
C PHE A 3 0.70 7.72 22.47
N PHE A 4 0.97 9.00 22.17
CA PHE A 4 0.11 9.82 21.32
C PHE A 4 0.34 9.60 19.81
N LEU A 5 1.51 9.11 19.41
CA LEU A 5 1.84 8.92 17.99
C LEU A 5 1.01 7.81 17.33
N ARG A 6 0.70 6.73 18.08
CA ARG A 6 -0.13 5.64 17.56
C ARG A 6 -1.56 6.10 17.23
N PRO A 7 -2.32 6.68 18.18
CA PRO A 7 -3.63 7.25 17.87
C PRO A 7 -3.58 8.27 16.74
N LEU A 8 -2.55 9.13 16.71
CA LEU A 8 -2.38 10.11 15.65
C LEU A 8 -2.26 9.47 14.26
N ILE A 9 -1.45 8.42 14.11
CA ILE A 9 -1.37 7.67 12.85
C ILE A 9 -2.71 7.05 12.47
N HIS A 10 -3.46 6.50 13.43
CA HIS A 10 -4.80 5.99 13.13
C HIS A 10 -5.76 7.07 12.66
N LEU A 11 -5.75 8.26 13.28
CA LEU A 11 -6.58 9.39 12.87
C LEU A 11 -6.19 9.92 11.48
N LEU A 12 -4.89 10.06 11.22
CA LEU A 12 -4.37 10.51 9.93
C LEU A 12 -4.67 9.52 8.80
N CYS A 13 -4.52 8.22 9.05
CA CYS A 13 -4.84 7.20 8.05
C CYS A 13 -6.35 6.97 7.92
N LEU A 14 -7.17 7.33 8.91
CA LEU A 14 -8.63 7.26 8.82
C LEU A 14 -9.21 8.46 8.04
N SER A 15 -8.53 9.62 8.03
CA SER A 15 -9.06 10.83 7.41
C SER A 15 -9.42 10.70 5.92
N PRO A 16 -8.67 9.98 5.05
CA PRO A 16 -9.05 9.81 3.66
C PRO A 16 -10.37 9.02 3.51
N ALA A 17 -10.57 7.98 4.32
CA ALA A 17 -11.81 7.22 4.34
C ALA A 17 -13.00 8.05 4.86
N LEU A 18 -12.79 8.91 5.86
CA LEU A 18 -13.84 9.82 6.34
C LEU A 18 -14.22 10.84 5.27
N TRP A 19 -13.23 11.42 4.59
CA TRP A 19 -13.48 12.33 3.49
C TRP A 19 -14.26 11.66 2.36
N LEU A 20 -13.83 10.46 1.94
CA LEU A 20 -14.53 9.71 0.89
C LEU A 20 -15.96 9.37 1.29
N SER A 21 -16.18 8.92 2.52
CA SER A 21 -17.52 8.61 3.05
C SER A 21 -18.43 9.83 3.07
N PHE A 22 -17.88 11.00 3.42
CA PHE A 22 -18.61 12.27 3.43
C PHE A 22 -19.03 12.71 2.02
N VAL A 23 -18.11 12.62 1.05
CA VAL A 23 -18.38 12.93 -0.36
C VAL A 23 -19.47 12.03 -0.93
N LEU A 24 -19.38 10.72 -0.67
CA LEU A 24 -20.40 9.74 -1.09
C LEU A 24 -21.76 9.99 -0.43
N TYR A 25 -21.79 10.37 0.85
CA TYR A 25 -23.03 10.67 1.56
C TYR A 25 -23.74 11.92 1.04
N ARG A 26 -22.98 12.95 0.64
CA ARG A 26 -23.54 14.21 0.14
C ARG A 26 -23.98 14.17 -1.31
N ASP A 27 -23.70 13.07 -2.03
CA ASP A 27 -23.87 12.97 -3.48
C ASP A 27 -23.21 14.18 -4.19
N ASP A 28 -22.02 14.54 -3.72
CA ASP A 28 -21.33 15.74 -4.15
C ASP A 28 -20.70 15.52 -5.54
N ALA A 29 -20.77 16.54 -6.40
CA ALA A 29 -20.21 16.50 -7.76
C ALA A 29 -18.66 16.43 -7.78
N SER A 30 -18.01 16.39 -6.61
CA SER A 30 -16.55 16.37 -6.46
C SER A 30 -15.88 15.12 -7.03
N LEU A 31 -16.59 14.01 -7.20
CA LEU A 31 -16.06 12.80 -7.86
C LEU A 31 -16.13 12.86 -9.40
N GLY A 32 -16.67 13.95 -9.95
CA GLY A 32 -16.69 14.19 -11.39
C GLY A 32 -17.57 13.21 -12.17
N ALA A 33 -17.23 13.01 -13.45
CA ALA A 33 -18.05 12.29 -14.41
C ALA A 33 -17.98 10.76 -14.27
N ASP A 34 -16.91 10.22 -13.69
CA ASP A 34 -16.72 8.78 -13.48
C ASP A 34 -16.34 8.50 -12.02
N PRO A 35 -17.33 8.50 -11.11
CA PRO A 35 -17.08 8.44 -9.68
C PRO A 35 -16.45 7.10 -9.26
N ILE A 36 -16.78 6.01 -9.95
CA ILE A 36 -16.23 4.67 -9.66
C ILE A 36 -14.72 4.67 -9.90
N LYS A 37 -14.29 5.22 -11.03
CA LYS A 37 -12.87 5.34 -11.37
C LYS A 37 -12.14 6.28 -10.40
N GLU A 38 -12.72 7.40 -10.02
CA GLU A 38 -12.11 8.31 -9.03
C GLU A 38 -11.98 7.67 -7.65
N ILE A 39 -12.98 6.90 -7.20
CA ILE A 39 -12.89 6.10 -5.96
C ILE A 39 -11.70 5.13 -6.04
N GLN A 40 -11.57 4.40 -7.16
CA GLN A 40 -10.47 3.45 -7.36
C GLN A 40 -9.11 4.16 -7.32
N HIS A 41 -8.95 5.28 -8.04
CA HIS A 41 -7.72 6.06 -8.05
C HIS A 41 -7.38 6.61 -6.66
N PHE A 42 -8.36 7.16 -5.95
CA PHE A 42 -8.18 7.70 -4.60
C PHE A 42 -7.74 6.63 -3.60
N LEU A 43 -8.41 5.46 -3.60
CA LEU A 43 -8.07 4.35 -2.71
C LEU A 43 -6.69 3.78 -3.03
N GLY A 44 -6.38 3.60 -4.33
CA GLY A 44 -5.07 3.14 -4.79
C GLY A 44 -3.95 4.10 -4.43
N PHE A 45 -4.15 5.40 -4.66
CA PHE A 45 -3.23 6.46 -4.29
C PHE A 45 -3.00 6.51 -2.77
N THR A 46 -4.06 6.39 -1.98
CA THR A 46 -3.95 6.37 -0.51
C THR A 46 -3.17 5.14 -0.04
N ALA A 47 -3.43 3.97 -0.61
CA ALA A 47 -2.73 2.73 -0.28
C ALA A 47 -1.22 2.83 -0.55
N ILE A 48 -0.81 3.27 -1.75
CA ILE A 48 0.60 3.40 -2.11
C ILE A 48 1.31 4.50 -1.31
N SER A 49 0.60 5.59 -0.98
CA SER A 49 1.12 6.67 -0.12
C SER A 49 1.49 6.13 1.27
N ILE A 50 0.57 5.40 1.89
CA ILE A 50 0.78 4.82 3.23
C ILE A 50 1.87 3.73 3.16
N LEU A 51 1.86 2.91 2.11
CA LEU A 51 2.91 1.90 1.91
C LEU A 51 4.29 2.56 1.80
N LEU A 52 4.45 3.60 0.98
CA LEU A 52 5.71 4.33 0.86
C LEU A 52 6.12 4.96 2.21
N ALA A 53 5.16 5.48 2.98
CA ALA A 53 5.40 6.02 4.32
C ALA A 53 5.96 4.96 5.30
N VAL A 54 5.54 3.69 5.21
CA VAL A 54 6.11 2.58 6.00
C VAL A 54 7.62 2.46 5.74
N PHE A 55 8.06 2.53 4.48
CA PHE A 55 9.47 2.40 4.12
C PHE A 55 10.28 3.66 4.43
N LEU A 56 9.69 4.84 4.24
CA LEU A 56 10.30 6.10 4.65
C LEU A 56 10.56 6.12 6.16
N LEU A 57 9.58 5.69 6.96
CA LEU A 57 9.72 5.58 8.41
C LEU A 57 10.91 4.68 8.78
N ARG A 58 11.08 3.53 8.11
CA ARG A 58 12.24 2.64 8.33
C ARG A 58 13.56 3.37 8.09
N SER A 59 13.67 4.10 6.98
CA SER A 59 14.88 4.86 6.65
C SER A 59 15.15 5.97 7.66
N LEU A 60 14.11 6.68 8.11
CA LEU A 60 14.21 7.73 9.13
C LEU A 60 14.64 7.18 10.49
N ILE A 61 14.13 6.01 10.90
CA ILE A 61 14.56 5.35 12.15
C ILE A 61 16.06 5.09 12.16
N ILE A 62 16.61 4.65 11.03
CA ILE A 62 18.04 4.36 10.90
C ILE A 62 18.84 5.66 10.89
N LEU A 63 18.41 6.68 10.15
CA LEU A 63 19.12 7.95 10.02
C LEU A 63 19.11 8.77 11.32
N TRP A 64 17.96 8.85 11.99
CA TRP A 64 17.80 9.61 13.24
C TRP A 64 18.13 8.81 14.50
N GLN A 65 18.44 7.51 14.35
CA GLN A 65 18.77 6.62 15.47
C GLN A 65 17.65 6.56 16.53
N GLN A 66 16.39 6.57 16.09
CA GLN A 66 15.20 6.54 16.94
C GLN A 66 14.44 5.22 16.79
N PRO A 67 14.93 4.11 17.37
CA PRO A 67 14.29 2.78 17.24
C PRO A 67 12.88 2.74 17.83
N SER A 68 12.57 3.66 18.74
CA SER A 68 11.28 3.79 19.39
C SER A 68 10.13 4.09 18.41
N LEU A 69 10.42 4.72 17.26
CA LEU A 69 9.44 4.96 16.19
C LEU A 69 9.06 3.69 15.42
N ALA A 70 9.81 2.59 15.58
CA ALA A 70 9.50 1.32 14.92
C ALA A 70 8.11 0.78 15.30
N ILE A 71 7.60 1.23 16.44
CA ILE A 71 6.25 0.98 16.94
C ILE A 71 5.13 1.39 15.95
N LEU A 72 5.42 2.31 15.01
CA LEU A 72 4.48 2.84 14.03
C LEU A 72 4.42 2.04 12.71
N HIS A 73 5.35 1.11 12.45
CA HIS A 73 5.28 0.28 11.24
C HIS A 73 4.02 -0.57 11.18
N ARG A 74 3.64 -1.17 12.31
CA ARG A 74 2.46 -2.03 12.39
C ARG A 74 1.19 -1.27 12.02
N PRO A 75 0.81 -0.14 12.67
CA PRO A 75 -0.41 0.57 12.32
C PRO A 75 -0.41 1.07 10.86
N LEU A 76 0.71 1.63 10.37
CA LEU A 76 0.81 2.05 8.96
C LEU A 76 0.63 0.89 7.99
N GLY A 77 1.27 -0.26 8.26
CA GLY A 77 1.14 -1.45 7.43
C GLY A 77 -0.31 -1.98 7.38
N SER A 78 -1.02 -1.95 8.51
CA SER A 78 -2.45 -2.31 8.55
C SER A 78 -3.28 -1.42 7.64
N TRP A 79 -3.03 -0.11 7.67
CA TRP A 79 -3.77 0.85 6.86
C TRP A 79 -3.44 0.72 5.38
N ALA A 80 -2.18 0.48 5.00
CA ALA A 80 -1.81 0.19 3.62
C ALA A 80 -2.59 -1.02 3.08
N ILE A 81 -2.70 -2.11 3.86
CA ILE A 81 -3.50 -3.28 3.51
C ILE A 81 -4.98 -2.94 3.42
N PHE A 82 -5.51 -2.20 4.38
CA PHE A 82 -6.92 -1.80 4.39
C PHE A 82 -7.30 -1.04 3.12
N TYR A 83 -6.55 0.00 2.74
CA TYR A 83 -6.82 0.77 1.53
C TYR A 83 -6.57 -0.05 0.25
N ALA A 84 -5.56 -0.92 0.24
CA ALA A 84 -5.31 -1.80 -0.91
C ALA A 84 -6.45 -2.83 -1.11
N LEU A 85 -7.03 -3.34 -0.02
CA LEU A 85 -8.22 -4.19 -0.06
C LEU A 85 -9.45 -3.41 -0.54
N LEU A 86 -9.67 -2.19 -0.03
CA LEU A 86 -10.74 -1.33 -0.53
C LEU A 86 -10.57 -1.02 -2.02
N HIS A 87 -9.34 -0.75 -2.47
CA HIS A 87 -9.03 -0.54 -3.88
C HIS A 87 -9.41 -1.77 -4.73
N LEU A 88 -9.00 -2.98 -4.31
CA LEU A 88 -9.39 -4.23 -5.01
C LEU A 88 -10.92 -4.44 -4.99
N LEU A 89 -11.56 -4.24 -3.84
CA LEU A 89 -13.01 -4.40 -3.69
C LEU A 89 -13.78 -3.37 -4.51
N SER A 90 -13.27 -2.14 -4.63
CA SER A 90 -13.89 -1.13 -5.49
C SER A 90 -13.84 -1.54 -6.97
N TYR A 91 -12.75 -2.14 -7.43
CA TYR A 91 -12.67 -2.71 -8.77
C TYR A 91 -13.63 -3.91 -8.92
N LEU A 92 -13.58 -4.88 -8.01
CA LEU A 92 -14.44 -6.08 -8.12
C LEU A 92 -15.93 -5.76 -8.02
N LEU A 93 -16.34 -4.94 -7.04
CA LEU A 93 -17.75 -4.72 -6.72
C LEU A 93 -18.36 -3.55 -7.49
N LEU A 94 -17.62 -2.46 -7.68
CA LEU A 94 -18.16 -1.25 -8.33
C LEU A 94 -17.93 -1.28 -9.84
N GLU A 95 -16.73 -1.64 -10.31
CA GLU A 95 -16.45 -1.73 -11.77
C GLU A 95 -17.09 -2.95 -12.40
N LEU A 96 -16.88 -4.13 -11.81
CA LEU A 96 -17.28 -5.41 -12.40
C LEU A 96 -18.61 -5.95 -11.86
N GLY A 97 -19.27 -5.24 -10.95
CA GLY A 97 -20.55 -5.68 -10.36
C GLY A 97 -20.48 -7.00 -9.59
N GLY A 98 -19.28 -7.42 -9.15
CA GLY A 98 -19.05 -8.70 -8.48
C GLY A 98 -18.85 -9.89 -9.41
N ASP A 99 -18.68 -9.68 -10.73
CA ASP A 99 -18.42 -10.76 -11.70
C ASP A 99 -17.01 -11.36 -11.52
N LEU A 100 -16.93 -12.47 -10.78
CA LEU A 100 -15.68 -13.19 -10.53
C LEU A 100 -15.05 -13.79 -11.80
N PRO A 101 -15.80 -14.45 -12.71
CA PRO A 101 -15.26 -14.88 -14.00
C PRO A 101 -14.58 -13.75 -14.78
N LEU A 102 -15.24 -12.59 -14.90
CA LEU A 102 -14.69 -11.43 -15.60
C LEU A 102 -13.47 -10.86 -14.87
N PHE A 103 -13.50 -10.81 -13.54
CA PHE A 103 -12.37 -10.37 -12.72
C PHE A 103 -11.10 -11.18 -13.02
N PHE A 104 -11.18 -12.51 -12.98
CA PHE A 104 -10.01 -13.35 -13.29
C PHE A 104 -9.60 -13.26 -14.76
N HIS A 105 -10.57 -13.12 -15.67
CA HIS A 105 -10.29 -12.88 -17.09
C HIS A 105 -9.46 -11.61 -17.29
N GLU A 106 -9.90 -10.47 -16.75
CA GLU A 106 -9.22 -9.17 -16.86
C GLU A 106 -7.81 -9.21 -16.24
N ILE A 107 -7.67 -9.79 -15.04
CA ILE A 107 -6.36 -9.93 -14.38
C ILE A 107 -5.38 -10.70 -15.26
N SER A 108 -5.82 -11.81 -15.87
CA SER A 108 -4.95 -12.63 -16.72
C SER A 108 -4.46 -11.91 -17.98
N ARG A 109 -5.19 -10.87 -18.43
CA ARG A 109 -4.92 -10.14 -19.67
C ARG A 109 -4.12 -8.87 -19.48
N ARG A 110 -4.08 -8.31 -18.26
CA ARG A 110 -3.46 -7.00 -18.00
C ARG A 110 -2.34 -7.09 -16.99
N THR A 111 -1.12 -6.85 -17.45
CA THR A 111 0.10 -6.92 -16.63
C THR A 111 0.02 -6.03 -15.38
N TYR A 112 -0.54 -4.82 -15.50
CA TYR A 112 -0.67 -3.94 -14.33
C TYR A 112 -1.59 -4.54 -13.27
N LEU A 113 -2.69 -5.20 -13.63
CA LEU A 113 -3.58 -5.86 -12.65
C LEU A 113 -2.86 -7.03 -11.95
N ILE A 114 -2.05 -7.81 -12.67
CA ILE A 114 -1.23 -8.87 -12.09
C ILE A 114 -0.27 -8.30 -11.04
N LEU A 115 0.43 -7.20 -11.36
CA LEU A 115 1.35 -6.55 -10.43
C LEU A 115 0.63 -6.00 -9.19
N GLY A 116 -0.56 -5.41 -9.36
CA GLY A 116 -1.39 -4.95 -8.26
C GLY A 116 -1.79 -6.11 -7.33
N LEU A 117 -2.26 -7.22 -7.89
CA LEU A 117 -2.64 -8.41 -7.12
C LEU A 117 -1.43 -9.02 -6.40
N LEU A 118 -0.28 -9.15 -7.08
CA LEU A 118 0.96 -9.65 -6.47
C LEU A 118 1.41 -8.77 -5.30
N SER A 119 1.33 -7.44 -5.46
CA SER A 119 1.65 -6.51 -4.39
C SER A 119 0.75 -6.73 -3.17
N LEU A 120 -0.58 -6.82 -3.39
CA LEU A 120 -1.54 -7.05 -2.32
C LEU A 120 -1.33 -8.40 -1.63
N LEU A 121 -1.09 -9.48 -2.37
CA LEU A 121 -0.81 -10.80 -1.81
C LEU A 121 0.41 -10.77 -0.89
N ILE A 122 1.50 -10.13 -1.32
CA ILE A 122 2.71 -9.97 -0.51
C ILE A 122 2.40 -9.19 0.78
N LEU A 123 1.61 -8.11 0.70
CA LEU A 123 1.21 -7.34 1.89
C LEU A 123 0.40 -8.19 2.87
N CYS A 124 -0.53 -9.01 2.36
CA CYS A 124 -1.38 -9.87 3.18
C CYS A 124 -0.59 -10.99 3.90
N ILE A 125 0.53 -11.45 3.34
CA ILE A 125 1.38 -12.46 3.99
C ILE A 125 1.97 -11.93 5.31
N VAL A 126 2.26 -10.62 5.40
CA VAL A 126 2.89 -10.01 6.59
C VAL A 126 2.05 -10.19 7.86
N PRO A 127 0.78 -9.76 7.96
CA PRO A 127 -0.02 -9.97 9.16
C PRO A 127 -0.31 -11.45 9.42
N ILE A 128 -0.47 -12.27 8.37
CA ILE A 128 -0.67 -13.72 8.50
C ILE A 128 0.53 -14.38 9.18
N SER A 129 1.75 -13.93 8.87
CA SER A 129 2.99 -14.44 9.49
C SER A 129 3.11 -14.15 11.00
N LEU A 130 2.23 -13.31 11.56
CA LEU A 130 2.15 -13.02 13.00
C LEU A 130 1.28 -14.03 13.76
N ILE A 131 0.54 -14.90 13.08
CA ILE A 131 -0.23 -15.98 13.71
C ILE A 131 0.79 -16.92 14.41
N PRO A 132 0.64 -17.22 15.71
CA PRO A 132 1.65 -17.97 16.48
C PRO A 132 2.09 -19.29 15.83
N PHE A 133 1.14 -20.02 15.24
CA PHE A 133 1.40 -21.25 14.49
C PHE A 133 2.31 -21.01 13.27
N ILE A 134 1.98 -20.02 12.44
CA ILE A 134 2.74 -19.69 11.23
C ILE A 134 4.10 -19.10 11.57
N HIS A 135 4.17 -18.25 12.59
CA HIS A 135 5.43 -17.69 13.09
C HIS A 135 6.40 -18.79 13.52
N ARG A 136 5.91 -19.82 14.23
CA ARG A 136 6.72 -20.98 14.64
C ARG A 136 7.21 -21.79 13.44
N ILE A 137 6.37 -21.99 12.42
CA ILE A 137 6.76 -22.70 11.18
C ILE A 137 7.85 -21.94 10.43
N LEU A 138 7.72 -20.62 10.30
CA LEU A 138 8.68 -19.78 9.59
C LEU A 138 10.03 -19.73 10.32
N GLY A 139 10.03 -19.70 11.65
CA GLY A 139 11.25 -19.70 12.47
C GLY A 139 12.29 -18.69 11.95
N LYS A 140 13.49 -19.17 11.61
CA LYS A 140 14.59 -18.33 11.08
C LYS A 140 14.27 -17.62 9.75
N ASN A 141 13.33 -18.15 8.97
CA ASN A 141 12.94 -17.58 7.67
C ASN A 141 11.95 -16.41 7.81
N TRP A 142 11.41 -16.15 9.01
CA TRP A 142 10.43 -15.08 9.26
C TRP A 142 10.94 -13.70 8.82
N LEU A 143 12.21 -13.40 9.11
CA LEU A 143 12.82 -12.13 8.72
C LEU A 143 13.07 -12.05 7.20
N THR A 144 13.37 -13.18 6.56
CA THR A 144 13.53 -13.25 5.09
C THR A 144 12.20 -13.02 4.39
N MET A 145 11.11 -13.60 4.90
CA MET A 145 9.76 -13.40 4.37
C MET A 145 9.33 -11.92 4.46
N HIS A 146 9.69 -11.22 5.55
CA HIS A 146 9.42 -9.79 5.67
C HIS A 146 10.17 -8.92 4.65
N LYS A 147 11.25 -9.43 4.02
CA LYS A 147 11.90 -8.72 2.91
C LYS A 147 11.06 -8.75 1.64
N LEU A 148 10.07 -9.63 1.53
CA LEU A 148 9.19 -9.64 0.36
C LEU A 148 8.40 -8.35 0.22
N VAL A 149 8.16 -7.62 1.31
CA VAL A 149 7.44 -6.34 1.29
C VAL A 149 8.14 -5.32 0.37
N TYR A 150 9.46 -5.38 0.19
CA TYR A 150 10.15 -4.53 -0.81
C TYR A 150 9.63 -4.78 -2.23
N PHE A 151 9.34 -6.03 -2.59
CA PHE A 151 8.74 -6.35 -3.89
C PHE A 151 7.30 -5.84 -3.98
N SER A 152 6.53 -5.84 -2.88
CA SER A 152 5.21 -5.22 -2.87
C SER A 152 5.28 -3.73 -3.23
N LEU A 153 6.22 -2.97 -2.65
CA LEU A 153 6.39 -1.55 -2.99
C LEU A 153 6.74 -1.38 -4.47
N ILE A 154 7.68 -2.17 -4.99
CA ILE A 154 8.08 -2.12 -6.41
C ILE A 154 6.88 -2.43 -7.31
N PHE A 155 6.16 -3.50 -7.04
CA PHE A 155 4.99 -3.89 -7.84
C PHE A 155 3.86 -2.87 -7.76
N ALA A 156 3.62 -2.25 -6.60
CA ALA A 156 2.61 -1.21 -6.44
C ALA A 156 2.93 0.03 -7.28
N VAL A 157 4.20 0.46 -7.29
CA VAL A 157 4.67 1.61 -8.08
C VAL A 157 4.57 1.33 -9.59
N ILE A 158 5.01 0.15 -10.03
CA ILE A 158 4.91 -0.23 -11.44
C ILE A 158 3.44 -0.36 -11.85
N HIS A 159 2.61 -0.97 -11.00
CA HIS A 159 1.16 -1.03 -11.20
C HIS A 159 0.58 0.37 -11.38
N TYR A 160 0.89 1.31 -10.49
CA TYR A 160 0.40 2.69 -10.56
C TYR A 160 0.86 3.39 -11.84
N PHE A 161 2.14 3.26 -12.20
CA PHE A 161 2.70 3.85 -13.41
C PHE A 161 2.06 3.31 -14.70
N LEU A 162 1.79 2.01 -14.77
CA LEU A 162 1.15 1.40 -15.94
C LEU A 162 -0.36 1.68 -16.00
N ALA A 163 -0.99 1.95 -14.86
CA ALA A 163 -2.43 2.20 -14.79
C ALA A 163 -2.84 3.57 -15.37
N THR A 164 -1.97 4.59 -15.33
CA THR A 164 -2.35 5.97 -15.70
C THR A 164 -2.52 6.23 -17.21
N LYS A 165 -2.31 5.23 -18.09
CA LYS A 165 -2.40 5.30 -19.58
C LYS A 165 -1.58 6.44 -20.25
N SER A 166 -1.05 7.38 -19.49
CA SER A 166 -0.28 8.55 -19.87
C SER A 166 0.76 8.84 -18.79
N ILE A 167 1.78 9.63 -19.15
CA ILE A 167 2.85 10.02 -18.22
C ILE A 167 2.32 11.13 -17.33
N GLU A 168 1.86 10.75 -16.13
CA GLU A 168 1.44 11.68 -15.11
C GLU A 168 2.56 11.98 -14.13
N LEU A 169 2.54 13.18 -13.54
CA LEU A 169 3.57 13.63 -12.61
C LEU A 169 3.64 12.75 -11.36
N MET A 170 2.49 12.36 -10.79
CA MET A 170 2.46 11.63 -9.52
C MET A 170 3.08 10.22 -9.62
N PRO A 171 2.71 9.36 -10.59
CA PRO A 171 3.38 8.07 -10.78
C PRO A 171 4.91 8.18 -10.98
N VAL A 172 5.36 9.22 -11.70
CA VAL A 172 6.80 9.48 -11.90
C VAL A 172 7.47 9.81 -10.57
N VAL A 173 6.89 10.72 -9.78
CA VAL A 173 7.40 11.10 -8.46
C VAL A 173 7.50 9.90 -7.54
N TYR A 174 6.44 9.08 -7.46
CA TYR A 174 6.44 7.86 -6.65
C TYR A 174 7.49 6.83 -7.10
N SER A 175 7.73 6.74 -8.41
CA SER A 175 8.78 5.88 -8.98
C SER A 175 10.18 6.34 -8.56
N ILE A 176 10.46 7.63 -8.66
CA ILE A 176 11.74 8.21 -8.27
C ILE A 176 11.97 8.07 -6.76
N LEU A 177 10.97 8.42 -5.94
CA LEU A 177 11.06 8.29 -4.48
C LEU A 177 11.35 6.85 -4.06
N THR A 178 10.66 5.89 -4.68
CA THR A 178 10.89 4.46 -4.43
C THR A 178 12.28 4.02 -4.84
N ALA A 179 12.78 4.45 -6.01
CA ALA A 179 14.13 4.13 -6.46
C ALA A 179 15.19 4.66 -5.49
N VAL A 180 15.11 5.93 -5.10
CA VAL A 180 16.03 6.58 -4.13
C VAL A 180 15.99 5.86 -2.79
N LEU A 181 14.80 5.50 -2.32
CA LEU A 181 14.60 4.80 -1.06
C LEU A 181 15.26 3.42 -1.06
N LEU A 182 15.05 2.63 -2.12
CA LEU A 182 15.64 1.29 -2.25
C LEU A 182 17.17 1.36 -2.36
N ILE A 183 17.70 2.32 -3.11
CA ILE A 183 19.16 2.55 -3.21
C ILE A 183 19.73 2.89 -1.83
N THR A 184 19.07 3.77 -1.08
CA THR A 184 19.52 4.16 0.26
C THR A 184 19.55 2.98 1.22
N ILE A 185 18.53 2.11 1.16
CA ILE A 185 18.45 0.91 1.99
C ILE A 185 19.55 -0.11 1.61
N LEU A 186 19.83 -0.29 0.33
CA LEU A 186 20.91 -1.13 -0.15
C LEU A 186 22.27 -0.60 0.32
N TYR A 187 22.52 0.71 0.15
CA TYR A 187 23.76 1.35 0.59
C TYR A 187 24.02 1.18 2.09
N GLN A 188 22.99 1.40 2.92
CA GLN A 188 23.09 1.19 4.38
C GLN A 188 23.39 -0.26 4.76
N LYS A 189 22.96 -1.23 3.95
CA LYS A 189 23.26 -2.66 4.17
C LYS A 189 24.72 -2.99 3.84
N PHE A 190 25.30 -2.38 2.82
CA PHE A 190 26.71 -2.60 2.44
C PHE A 190 27.72 -1.94 3.39
N ARG A 191 27.30 -0.91 4.14
CA ARG A 191 28.16 -0.18 5.08
C ARG A 191 28.19 -0.79 6.50
N ARG A 192 27.41 -1.84 6.74
CA ARG A 192 27.37 -2.60 8.00
C ARG A 192 28.06 -3.93 7.82
#